data_AF-A0A7G8E5H0-F1
#
_entry.id   AF-A0A7G8E5H0-F1
#
_cell.length_a   1.000
_cell.length_b   1.000
_cell.length_c   1.000
_cell.angle_alpha   90.00
_cell.angle_beta   90.00
_cell.angle_gamma   90.00
#
_symmetry.space_group_name_H-M   'P 1'
#
loop_
_entity.id
_entity.type
_entity.pdbx_description
1 polymer ?
#
loop_
_entity_poly.entity_id
_entity_poly.type
_entity_poly.pdbx_seq_one_letter_code
_entity_poly.pdbx_strand_id
1 'polypeptide(L)' 'MQAESINGGLNNYRASKCMYATGEGGGNCLKNASDGYLFVFDGGSPGWQEAGGQPTVETEILVSRDGASIVDVVYNGSPR' A
#
# COMPACT_ATOMS: atom_id res chain seq x y z
N MET A 1 -7.14 3.65 4.46
CA MET A 1 -6.48 2.37 4.12
C MET A 1 -5.67 1.94 5.34
N GLN A 2 -5.35 0.65 5.46
CA GLN A 2 -4.64 0.10 6.62
C GLN A 2 -3.24 0.66 6.78
N ALA A 3 -2.51 0.83 5.67
CA ALA A 3 -1.15 1.37 5.69
C ALA A 3 -1.09 2.77 6.31
N GLU A 4 -2.03 3.66 6.00
CA GLU A 4 -2.14 4.96 6.66
C GLU A 4 -2.42 4.81 8.14
N SER A 5 -3.31 3.90 8.54
CA SER A 5 -3.61 3.70 9.96
C SER A 5 -2.38 3.27 10.76
N ILE A 6 -1.57 2.36 10.23
CA ILE A 6 -0.40 1.81 10.94
C ILE A 6 0.83 2.72 10.84
N ASN A 7 0.91 3.59 9.83
CA ASN A 7 2.03 4.51 9.61
C ASN A 7 1.75 5.96 10.09
N GLY A 8 0.87 6.12 11.09
CA GLY A 8 0.66 7.41 11.77
C GLY A 8 -0.45 8.30 11.20
N GLY A 9 -1.29 7.78 10.31
CA GLY A 9 -2.47 8.44 9.76
C GLY A 9 -2.18 9.35 8.56
N LEU A 10 -3.25 9.89 7.99
CA LEU A 10 -3.22 10.69 6.75
C LEU A 10 -2.37 11.96 6.81
N ASN A 11 -2.11 12.47 8.03
CA ASN A 11 -1.26 13.64 8.23
C ASN A 11 0.24 13.30 8.18
N ASN A 12 0.60 12.03 8.33
CA ASN A 12 1.99 11.58 8.41
C ASN A 12 2.39 10.66 7.25
N TYR A 13 1.42 9.95 6.65
CA TYR A 13 1.69 8.95 5.64
C TYR A 13 0.66 8.95 4.52
N ARG A 14 1.15 8.75 3.30
CA ARG A 14 0.36 8.36 2.14
C ARG A 14 1.01 7.20 1.38
N ALA A 15 0.22 6.15 1.17
CA ALA A 15 0.55 5.08 0.24
C ALA A 15 0.71 5.60 -1.20
N SER A 16 1.39 4.81 -2.04
CA SER A 16 1.59 5.13 -3.44
C SER A 16 0.28 5.19 -4.23
N LYS A 17 0.24 6.07 -5.24
CA LYS A 17 -0.92 6.40 -6.10
C LYS A 17 -1.59 5.17 -6.73
N CYS A 18 -0.82 4.13 -7.01
CA CYS A 18 -1.33 2.85 -7.53
C CYS A 18 -2.42 2.24 -6.63
N MET A 19 -2.32 2.39 -5.30
CA MET A 19 -3.30 1.86 -4.35
C MET A 19 -4.66 2.59 -4.44
N TYR A 20 -4.71 3.73 -5.12
CA TYR A 20 -5.94 4.48 -5.38
C TYR A 20 -6.48 4.25 -6.79
N ALA A 21 -5.80 3.48 -7.62
CA ALA A 21 -6.27 3.06 -8.94
C ALA A 21 -7.29 1.92 -8.79
N THR A 22 -8.43 2.21 -8.15
CA THR A 22 -9.47 1.23 -7.84
C THR A 22 -10.13 0.63 -9.08
N GLY A 23 -10.18 1.39 -10.19
CA GLY A 23 -10.65 0.89 -11.49
C GLY A 23 -9.74 -0.19 -12.11
N GLU A 24 -8.49 -0.29 -11.66
CA GLU A 24 -7.49 -1.26 -12.14
C GLU A 24 -7.16 -2.31 -11.05
N GLY A 25 -7.96 -2.40 -9.98
CA GLY A 25 -7.73 -3.35 -8.89
C GLY A 25 -6.44 -3.09 -8.12
N GLY A 26 -5.99 -1.84 -8.01
CA GLY A 26 -4.72 -1.45 -7.40
C GLY A 26 -3.52 -1.45 -8.36
N GLY A 27 -3.76 -1.70 -9.64
CA GLY A 27 -2.80 -1.52 -10.74
C GLY A 27 -1.47 -2.20 -10.47
N ASN A 28 -0.37 -1.46 -10.66
CA ASN A 28 1.00 -1.97 -10.51
C ASN A 28 1.38 -2.40 -9.09
N CYS A 29 0.55 -2.10 -8.10
CA CYS A 29 0.80 -2.48 -6.72
C CYS A 29 0.19 -3.84 -6.36
N LEU A 30 -0.72 -4.38 -7.17
CA LEU A 30 -1.11 -5.78 -7.09
C LEU A 30 0.02 -6.67 -7.65
N LYS A 31 0.60 -7.53 -6.81
CA LYS A 31 1.68 -8.45 -7.20
C LYS A 31 1.20 -9.88 -7.44
N ASN A 32 0.20 -10.32 -6.68
CA ASN A 32 -0.34 -11.67 -6.80
C ASN A 32 -1.84 -11.66 -6.51
N ALA A 33 -2.60 -12.50 -7.22
CA ALA A 33 -4.06 -12.63 -7.09
C ALA A 33 -4.54 -14.09 -6.95
N SER A 34 -3.64 -15.07 -6.83
CA SER A 34 -3.97 -16.51 -6.90
C SER A 34 -4.66 -17.03 -5.62
N ASP A 35 -4.16 -16.63 -4.45
CA ASP A 35 -4.60 -17.09 -3.12
C ASP A 35 -4.98 -15.91 -2.21
N GLY A 36 -5.74 -14.96 -2.79
CA GLY A 36 -5.96 -13.64 -2.23
C GLY A 36 -5.20 -12.59 -3.03
N TYR A 37 -5.27 -11.34 -2.60
CA TYR A 37 -4.64 -10.22 -3.29
C TYR A 37 -3.46 -9.70 -2.48
N LEU A 38 -2.26 -9.96 -2.98
CA LEU A 38 -1.03 -9.46 -2.40
C LEU A 38 -0.69 -8.12 -3.02
N PHE A 39 -0.72 -7.07 -2.21
CA PHE A 39 -0.30 -5.73 -2.61
C PHE A 39 1.07 -5.41 -2.04
N VAL A 40 1.97 -4.91 -2.89
CA VAL A 40 3.27 -4.35 -2.48
C VAL A 40 3.35 -2.93 -3.01
N PHE A 41 3.55 -1.97 -2.10
CA PHE A 41 3.58 -0.57 -2.45
C PHE A 41 4.44 0.24 -1.47
N ASP A 42 5.00 1.31 -2.00
CA ASP A 42 5.71 2.31 -1.23
C ASP A 42 4.76 3.35 -0.62
N GLY A 43 5.26 4.08 0.37
CA GLY A 43 4.65 5.31 0.84
C GLY A 43 5.63 6.20 1.61
N GLY A 44 5.16 7.40 1.91
CA GLY A 44 5.95 8.46 2.53
C GLY A 44 5.07 9.58 3.05
N SER A 45 5.70 10.72 3.39
CA SER A 45 4.98 11.91 3.85
C SER A 45 3.90 12.35 2.83
N PRO A 46 2.79 12.98 3.26
CA PRO A 46 1.77 13.46 2.33
C PRO A 46 2.38 14.31 1.20
N GLY A 47 2.05 13.99 -0.06
CA GLY A 47 2.59 14.67 -1.25
C GLY A 47 3.98 14.20 -1.71
N TRP A 48 4.54 13.13 -1.12
CA TRP A 48 5.90 12.67 -1.44
C TRP A 48 6.08 12.32 -2.93
N GLN A 49 5.08 11.73 -3.60
CA GLN A 49 5.22 11.34 -5.02
C GLN A 49 5.21 12.54 -5.95
N GLU A 50 4.35 13.50 -5.65
CA GLU A 50 4.16 14.74 -6.39
C GLU A 50 5.39 15.64 -6.26
N ALA A 51 6.06 15.59 -5.10
CA ALA A 51 7.32 16.26 -4.85
C ALA A 51 8.55 15.52 -5.40
N GLY A 52 8.38 14.31 -5.98
CA GLY A 52 9.50 13.45 -6.40
C GLY A 52 10.37 12.96 -5.24
N GLY A 53 9.82 12.95 -4.03
CA GLY A 53 10.48 12.47 -2.82
C GLY A 53 10.72 10.96 -2.86
N GLN A 54 11.66 10.53 -2.03
CA GLN A 54 11.91 9.11 -1.81
C GLN A 54 10.88 8.52 -0.85
N PRO A 55 10.43 7.28 -1.06
CA PRO A 55 9.56 6.61 -0.11
C PRO A 55 10.31 6.33 1.19
N THR A 56 9.57 6.31 2.30
CA THR A 56 10.12 6.03 3.64
C THR A 56 9.69 4.68 4.17
N VAL A 57 8.62 4.11 3.62
CA VAL A 57 8.06 2.81 4.03
C VAL A 57 7.65 2.03 2.80
N GLU A 58 8.02 0.76 2.72
CA GLU A 58 7.38 -0.24 1.87
C GLU A 58 6.38 -1.04 2.70
N THR A 59 5.19 -1.26 2.16
CA THR A 59 4.13 -2.06 2.78
C THR A 59 3.76 -3.22 1.86
N GLU A 60 3.65 -4.40 2.44
CA GLU A 60 3.13 -5.61 1.81
C GLU A 60 1.92 -6.10 2.61
N ILE A 61 0.75 -6.15 1.98
CA ILE A 61 -0.50 -6.60 2.61
C ILE A 61 -1.13 -7.72 1.79
N LEU A 62 -1.70 -8.70 2.50
CA LEU A 62 -2.53 -9.74 1.92
C LEU A 62 -3.99 -9.43 2.21
N VAL A 63 -4.79 -9.32 1.15
CA VAL A 63 -6.25 -9.13 1.21
C VAL A 63 -6.95 -10.45 0.90
N SER A 64 -8.06 -10.72 1.57
CA SER A 64 -8.87 -11.91 1.41
C SER A 64 -9.35 -12.09 -0.03
N ARG A 65 -9.61 -13.33 -0.44
CA ARG A 65 -10.00 -13.69 -1.81
C ARG A 65 -11.30 -13.01 -2.27
N ASP A 66 -12.17 -12.64 -1.34
CA ASP A 66 -13.39 -11.86 -1.59
C ASP A 66 -13.16 -10.34 -1.65
N GLY A 67 -11.92 -9.88 -1.43
CA GLY A 67 -11.55 -8.47 -1.42
C GLY A 67 -12.06 -7.68 -0.22
N ALA A 68 -12.71 -8.34 0.76
CA ALA A 68 -13.46 -7.67 1.81
C ALA A 68 -12.61 -7.26 3.03
N SER A 69 -11.48 -7.94 3.26
CA SER A 69 -10.71 -7.76 4.49
C SER A 69 -9.21 -7.94 4.28
N ILE A 70 -8.43 -7.28 5.12
CA ILE A 70 -6.98 -7.53 5.19
C ILE A 70 -6.77 -8.75 6.06
N VAL A 71 -6.16 -9.77 5.48
CA VAL A 71 -5.80 -11.02 6.13
C VAL A 71 -4.50 -10.84 6.92
N ASP A 72 -3.52 -10.15 6.32
CA ASP A 72 -2.22 -9.96 6.96
C ASP A 72 -1.50 -8.69 6.47
N VAL A 73 -0.61 -8.17 7.32
CA VAL A 73 0.41 -7.17 6.97
C VAL A 73 1.75 -7.89 6.98
N VAL A 74 2.11 -8.44 5.82
CA VAL A 74 3.31 -9.28 5.62
C VAL A 74 4.59 -8.49 5.86
N TYR A 75 4.61 -7.22 5.47
CA TYR A 75 5.74 -6.32 5.67
C TYR A 75 5.28 -4.87 5.86
N ASN A 76 5.92 -4.13 6.76
CA ASN A 76 5.75 -2.69 6.91
C ASN A 76 7.01 -2.09 7.54
N GLY A 77 7.94 -1.61 6.70
CA GLY A 77 9.24 -1.15 7.15
C GLY A 77 9.99 -0.36 6.07
N SER A 78 11.29 -0.15 6.26
CA SER A 78 12.12 0.55 5.27
C SER A 78 12.05 -0.13 3.89
N PRO A 79 12.04 0.64 2.78
CA PRO A 79 12.04 0.06 1.44
C PRO A 79 13.20 -0.93 1.21
N ARG A 80 12.94 -2.04 0.50
CA ARG A 80 13.87 -3.16 0.27
C ARG A 80 14.44 -3.17 -1.15
#